data_AF-A0A9J7ACL0-F1
#
_entry.id   AF-A0A9J7ACL0-F1
#
_cell.length_a   1.000
_cell.length_b   1.000
_cell.length_c   1.000
_cell.angle_alpha   90.00
_cell.angle_beta   90.00
_cell.angle_gamma   90.00
#
_symmetry.space_group_name_H-M   'P 1'
#
loop_
_entity.id
_entity.type
_entity.pdbx_description
1 polymer ?
#
loop_
_entity_poly.entity_id
_entity_poly.type
_entity_poly.pdbx_seq_one_letter_code
_entity_poly.pdbx_strand_id
1 'polypeptide(L)'
;MQMFWKNRLMNQVMVLLAALLVSVSVQADDAEDLDRWLETTQEFMPMKDVFEAIGENSTIANQYSEEEFLALSVDKQDEVLDDMLKEQGVYDKMYKVLNEKDWDSAGEYVRTSARYGKAIAYQMREMLTASMPEEQRQMMQEMSGEIEANPADVKLVKDNWGKITTFMSKHIEQGNLPPATR
;
A
#
# COMPACT_ATOMS: atom_id res chain seq x y z
N MET A 1 27.53 -2.08 20.89
CA MET A 1 26.71 -3.29 20.62
C MET A 1 25.21 -2.97 20.81
N GLN A 2 24.68 -1.96 20.09
CA GLN A 2 23.26 -1.57 20.06
C GLN A 2 22.82 -1.18 18.63
N MET A 3 23.65 -1.52 17.65
CA MET A 3 23.55 -1.08 16.26
C MET A 3 22.79 -2.08 15.37
N PHE A 4 22.26 -3.17 15.95
CA PHE A 4 21.71 -4.31 15.19
C PHE A 4 20.18 -4.45 15.22
N TRP A 5 19.47 -3.69 16.09
CA TRP A 5 18.01 -3.84 16.24
C TRP A 5 17.19 -2.71 15.60
N LYS A 6 17.77 -1.51 15.42
CA LYS A 6 17.10 -0.36 14.78
C LYS A 6 16.94 -0.48 13.26
N ASN A 7 17.71 -1.34 12.60
CA ASN A 7 17.73 -1.45 11.13
C ASN A 7 16.81 -2.55 10.56
N ARG A 8 16.08 -3.30 11.38
CA ARG A 8 15.39 -4.52 10.90
C ARG A 8 13.85 -4.46 10.91
N LEU A 9 13.25 -3.55 11.68
CA LEU A 9 11.78 -3.45 11.79
C LEU A 9 11.16 -2.40 10.86
N MET A 10 11.91 -1.36 10.49
CA MET A 10 11.45 -0.25 9.61
C MET A 10 11.74 -0.49 8.13
N ASN A 11 12.66 -1.40 7.78
CA ASN A 11 13.09 -1.64 6.40
C ASN A 11 12.29 -2.74 5.68
N GLN A 12 11.47 -3.53 6.38
CA GLN A 12 10.87 -4.76 5.82
C GLN A 12 9.32 -4.76 5.75
N VAL A 13 8.65 -3.72 6.25
CA VAL A 13 7.17 -3.63 6.19
C VAL A 13 6.69 -2.69 5.08
N MET A 14 7.47 -1.69 4.65
CA MET A 14 6.92 -0.55 3.86
C MET A 14 7.75 -0.06 2.67
N VAL A 15 8.86 -0.72 2.30
CA VAL A 15 9.55 -0.44 1.01
C VAL A 15 8.78 -1.02 -0.19
N LEU A 16 7.87 -1.96 0.06
CA LEU A 16 7.08 -2.62 -0.98
C LEU A 16 5.81 -1.88 -1.45
N LEU A 17 5.54 -0.73 -0.83
CA LEU A 17 4.40 0.16 -1.14
C LEU A 17 4.81 1.65 -1.13
N ALA A 18 6.07 1.96 -0.85
CA ALA A 18 6.66 3.28 -1.07
C ALA A 18 7.05 3.33 -2.55
N ALA A 19 6.43 4.09 -3.42
CA ALA A 19 6.34 5.54 -3.29
C ALA A 19 5.39 6.11 -4.36
N LEU A 20 4.07 5.87 -4.26
CA LEU A 20 3.11 6.61 -5.09
C LEU A 20 1.83 6.92 -4.34
N LEU A 21 1.71 8.17 -3.92
CA LEU A 21 0.58 8.72 -3.19
C LEU A 21 -0.04 9.90 -3.96
N VAL A 22 -1.38 9.94 -3.96
CA VAL A 22 -2.31 11.07 -4.25
C VAL A 22 -2.57 11.34 -5.75
N SER A 23 -3.77 11.60 -6.29
CA SER A 23 -5.19 11.46 -5.90
C SER A 23 -6.05 11.47 -7.17
N VAL A 24 -6.93 10.49 -7.35
CA VAL A 24 -8.15 10.64 -8.16
C VAL A 24 -9.28 9.92 -7.43
N SER A 25 -10.34 10.64 -7.14
CA SER A 25 -11.58 10.12 -6.57
C SER A 25 -12.37 9.39 -7.66
N VAL A 26 -12.20 8.09 -7.77
CA VAL A 26 -13.16 7.21 -8.46
C VAL A 26 -14.10 6.66 -7.39
N GLN A 27 -15.38 7.02 -7.50
CA GLN A 27 -16.49 6.46 -6.71
C GLN A 27 -16.99 5.21 -7.44
N ALA A 28 -16.36 4.07 -7.15
CA ALA A 28 -16.95 2.75 -7.41
C ALA A 28 -17.72 2.31 -6.16
N ASP A 29 -18.61 1.31 -6.25
CA ASP A 29 -19.34 0.81 -5.08
C ASP A 29 -18.32 0.25 -4.06
N ASP A 30 -18.07 1.03 -3.00
CA ASP A 30 -16.77 1.03 -2.31
C ASP A 30 -16.42 -0.32 -1.65
N ALA A 31 -17.41 -1.13 -1.29
CA ALA A 31 -17.19 -2.44 -0.68
C ALA A 31 -16.75 -3.53 -1.68
N GLU A 32 -17.27 -3.50 -2.90
CA GLU A 32 -16.86 -4.43 -3.98
C GLU A 32 -15.45 -4.10 -4.45
N ASP A 33 -15.09 -2.82 -4.51
CA ASP A 33 -13.74 -2.38 -4.85
C ASP A 33 -12.70 -2.81 -3.81
N LEU A 34 -13.04 -2.79 -2.52
CA LEU A 34 -12.18 -3.32 -1.46
C LEU A 34 -11.99 -4.84 -1.58
N ASP A 35 -13.05 -5.60 -1.87
CA ASP A 35 -12.95 -7.05 -2.03
C ASP A 35 -12.11 -7.40 -3.28
N ARG A 36 -12.33 -6.70 -4.40
CA ARG A 36 -11.51 -6.79 -5.62
C ARG A 36 -10.03 -6.52 -5.34
N TRP A 37 -9.74 -5.47 -4.56
CA TRP A 37 -8.39 -5.15 -4.12
C TRP A 37 -7.75 -6.26 -3.29
N LEU A 38 -8.42 -6.74 -2.24
CA LEU A 38 -7.91 -7.81 -1.36
C LEU A 38 -7.60 -9.09 -2.14
N GLU A 39 -8.49 -9.49 -3.05
CA GLU A 39 -8.29 -10.67 -3.90
C GLU A 39 -7.09 -10.50 -4.85
N THR A 40 -6.98 -9.34 -5.48
CA THR A 40 -5.87 -9.03 -6.39
C THR A 40 -4.55 -9.00 -5.64
N THR A 41 -4.52 -8.35 -4.47
CA THR A 41 -3.33 -8.32 -3.61
C THR A 41 -2.92 -9.73 -3.20
N GLN A 42 -3.87 -10.63 -2.90
CA GLN A 42 -3.58 -12.03 -2.58
C GLN A 42 -2.80 -12.75 -3.69
N GLU A 43 -3.21 -12.56 -4.96
CA GLU A 43 -2.58 -13.17 -6.13
C GLU A 43 -1.17 -12.60 -6.40
N PHE A 44 -0.92 -11.37 -5.95
CA PHE A 44 0.39 -10.72 -6.09
C PHE A 44 1.36 -11.01 -4.95
N MET A 45 0.91 -11.53 -3.80
CA MET A 45 1.81 -11.83 -2.68
C MET A 45 2.95 -12.79 -3.04
N PRO A 46 2.75 -13.86 -3.84
CA PRO A 46 3.84 -14.72 -4.29
C PRO A 46 4.86 -14.01 -5.21
N MET A 47 4.58 -12.78 -5.66
CA MET A 47 5.47 -11.96 -6.49
C MET A 47 6.16 -10.86 -5.68
N LYS A 48 6.06 -10.88 -4.34
CA LYS A 48 6.66 -9.90 -3.43
C LYS A 48 8.12 -9.57 -3.79
N ASP A 49 8.95 -10.59 -3.96
CA ASP A 49 10.38 -10.41 -4.24
C ASP A 49 10.64 -9.71 -5.59
N VAL A 50 9.72 -9.84 -6.55
CA VAL A 50 9.80 -9.11 -7.82
C VAL A 50 9.54 -7.63 -7.60
N PHE A 51 8.54 -7.28 -6.79
CA PHE A 51 8.26 -5.89 -6.46
C PHE A 51 9.39 -5.25 -5.65
N GLU A 52 10.03 -6.01 -4.74
CA GLU A 52 11.27 -5.58 -4.06
C GLU A 52 12.37 -5.30 -5.09
N ALA A 53 12.54 -6.20 -6.07
CA ALA A 53 13.55 -6.04 -7.11
C ALA A 53 13.28 -4.85 -8.06
N ILE A 54 12.02 -4.47 -8.31
CA ILE A 54 11.69 -3.23 -9.05
C ILE A 54 12.28 -2.02 -8.32
N GLY A 55 12.02 -1.90 -7.01
CA GLY A 55 12.46 -0.75 -6.21
C GLY A 55 13.99 -0.65 -6.10
N GLU A 56 14.71 -1.77 -6.13
CA GLU A 56 16.16 -1.78 -5.97
C GLU A 56 16.93 -1.74 -7.30
N ASN A 57 16.40 -2.39 -8.34
CA ASN A 57 17.19 -2.74 -9.54
C ASN A 57 16.59 -2.24 -10.85
N SER A 58 15.40 -1.63 -10.86
CA SER A 58 14.79 -1.14 -12.10
C SER A 58 15.56 0.08 -12.62
N THR A 59 16.05 0.00 -13.85
CA THR A 59 16.69 1.15 -14.51
C THR A 59 15.67 2.23 -14.85
N ILE A 60 14.40 1.86 -14.98
CA ILE A 60 13.28 2.78 -15.25
C ILE A 60 12.85 3.47 -13.96
N ALA A 61 12.69 2.74 -12.85
CA ALA A 61 12.35 3.36 -11.56
C ALA A 61 13.41 4.39 -11.14
N ASN A 62 14.68 4.11 -11.41
CA ASN A 62 15.79 5.01 -11.11
C ASN A 62 15.88 6.27 -12.01
N GLN A 63 15.02 6.41 -13.03
CA GLN A 63 14.99 7.60 -13.89
C GLN A 63 14.12 8.72 -13.33
N TYR A 64 13.27 8.42 -12.35
CA TYR A 64 12.31 9.37 -11.78
C TYR A 64 12.50 9.44 -10.27
N SER A 65 12.53 10.65 -9.72
CA SER A 65 12.17 10.83 -8.31
C SER A 65 10.67 10.57 -8.12
N GLU A 66 10.25 10.30 -6.87
CA GLU A 66 8.84 10.15 -6.52
C GLU A 66 8.01 11.37 -6.98
N GLU A 67 8.50 12.59 -6.72
CA GLU A 67 7.83 13.83 -7.12
C GLU A 67 7.69 13.96 -8.64
N GLU A 68 8.74 13.60 -9.40
CA GLU A 68 8.71 13.65 -10.86
C GLU A 68 7.75 12.64 -11.46
N PHE A 69 7.72 11.40 -10.93
CA PHE A 69 6.75 10.41 -11.37
C PHE A 69 5.33 10.88 -11.09
N LEU A 70 5.08 11.41 -9.89
CA LEU A 70 3.76 11.88 -9.48
C LEU A 70 3.26 13.05 -10.33
N ALA A 71 4.17 13.88 -10.86
CA ALA A 71 3.82 14.98 -11.75
C ALA A 71 3.44 14.52 -13.18
N LEU A 72 3.68 13.25 -13.54
CA LEU A 72 3.27 12.70 -14.83
C LEU A 72 1.75 12.60 -14.93
N SER A 73 1.21 12.66 -16.16
CA SER A 73 -0.18 12.32 -16.41
C SER A 73 -0.45 10.85 -16.08
N VAL A 74 -1.69 10.51 -15.74
CA VAL A 74 -2.12 9.14 -15.41
C VAL A 74 -1.68 8.14 -16.50
N ASP A 75 -1.98 8.44 -17.76
CA ASP A 75 -1.59 7.57 -18.88
C ASP A 75 -0.08 7.34 -18.95
N LYS A 76 0.72 8.34 -18.57
CA LYS A 76 2.17 8.24 -18.60
C LYS A 76 2.72 7.50 -17.39
N GLN A 77 2.11 7.67 -16.22
CA GLN A 77 2.41 6.84 -15.05
C GLN A 77 2.16 5.36 -15.37
N ASP A 78 1.04 5.07 -16.05
CA ASP A 78 0.67 3.71 -16.43
C ASP A 78 1.65 3.12 -17.46
N GLU A 79 2.08 3.90 -18.45
CA GLU A 79 3.13 3.49 -19.41
C GLU A 79 4.46 3.17 -18.71
N VAL A 80 4.88 4.01 -17.77
CA VAL A 80 6.13 3.82 -17.03
C VAL A 80 6.05 2.58 -16.13
N LEU A 81 4.91 2.34 -15.48
CA LEU A 81 4.68 1.13 -14.70
C LEU A 81 4.73 -0.12 -15.58
N ASP A 82 4.07 -0.08 -16.75
CA ASP A 82 4.11 -1.17 -17.72
C ASP A 82 5.53 -1.53 -18.14
N ASP A 83 6.35 -0.51 -18.40
CA ASP A 83 7.74 -0.74 -18.79
C ASP A 83 8.60 -1.27 -17.64
N MET A 84 8.37 -0.82 -16.39
CA MET A 84 8.99 -1.44 -15.20
C MET A 84 8.62 -2.92 -15.07
N LEU A 85 7.35 -3.28 -15.30
CA LEU A 85 6.89 -4.66 -15.24
C LEU A 85 7.48 -5.53 -16.36
N LYS A 86 7.67 -4.96 -17.56
CA LYS A 86 8.34 -5.64 -18.68
C LYS A 86 9.83 -5.85 -18.39
N GLU A 87 10.52 -4.85 -17.83
CA GLU A 87 11.92 -4.96 -17.45
C GLU A 87 12.16 -6.13 -16.47
N GLN A 88 11.25 -6.33 -15.52
CA GLN A 88 11.31 -7.44 -14.57
C GLN A 88 10.71 -8.75 -15.09
N GLY A 89 10.22 -8.79 -16.34
CA GLY A 89 9.66 -9.98 -16.95
C GLY A 89 8.37 -10.49 -16.30
N VAL A 90 7.61 -9.63 -15.60
CA VAL A 90 6.36 -9.99 -14.93
C VAL A 90 5.10 -9.38 -15.53
N TYR A 91 5.26 -8.54 -16.56
CA TYR A 91 4.16 -7.88 -17.27
C TYR A 91 2.99 -8.82 -17.58
N ASP A 92 3.22 -9.87 -18.36
CA ASP A 92 2.16 -10.80 -18.78
C ASP A 92 1.47 -11.50 -17.60
N LYS A 93 2.26 -11.85 -16.58
CA LYS A 93 1.76 -12.53 -15.38
C LYS A 93 0.88 -11.61 -14.54
N MET A 94 1.29 -10.35 -14.38
CA MET A 94 0.50 -9.34 -13.67
C MET A 94 -0.76 -8.99 -14.45
N TYR A 95 -0.64 -8.68 -15.74
CA TYR A 95 -1.79 -8.31 -16.56
C TYR A 95 -2.80 -9.44 -16.71
N LYS A 96 -2.38 -10.70 -16.63
CA LYS A 96 -3.32 -11.81 -16.51
C LYS A 96 -4.23 -11.67 -15.29
N VAL A 97 -3.65 -11.43 -14.10
CA VAL A 97 -4.42 -11.27 -12.86
C VAL A 97 -5.26 -9.99 -12.90
N LEU A 98 -4.68 -8.88 -13.38
CA LEU A 98 -5.39 -7.60 -13.47
C LEU A 98 -6.63 -7.71 -14.36
N ASN A 99 -6.49 -8.33 -15.54
CA ASN A 99 -7.60 -8.53 -16.45
C ASN A 99 -8.65 -9.52 -15.89
N GLU A 100 -8.24 -10.57 -15.17
CA GLU A 100 -9.15 -11.50 -14.49
C GLU A 100 -9.95 -10.84 -13.36
N LYS A 101 -9.47 -9.69 -12.86
CA LYS A 101 -10.07 -8.91 -11.77
C LYS A 101 -10.63 -7.58 -12.25
N ASP A 102 -10.80 -7.40 -13.55
CA ASP A 102 -11.38 -6.19 -14.16
C ASP A 102 -10.68 -4.88 -13.73
N TRP A 103 -9.35 -4.89 -13.62
CA TRP A 103 -8.56 -3.66 -13.52
C TRP A 103 -8.24 -3.12 -14.92
N ASP A 104 -8.38 -1.81 -15.09
CA ASP A 104 -8.09 -1.12 -16.35
C ASP A 104 -6.58 -1.07 -16.63
N SER A 105 -5.76 -0.98 -15.58
CA SER A 105 -4.30 -0.94 -15.69
C SER A 105 -3.59 -1.35 -14.41
N ALA A 106 -2.29 -1.64 -14.51
CA ALA A 106 -1.43 -1.80 -13.34
C ALA A 106 -1.41 -0.53 -12.46
N GLY A 107 -1.50 0.65 -13.09
CA GLY A 107 -1.54 1.92 -12.37
C GLY A 107 -2.83 2.14 -11.58
N GLU A 108 -3.98 1.69 -12.08
CA GLU A 108 -5.24 1.73 -11.31
C GLU A 108 -5.09 0.93 -10.01
N TYR A 109 -4.63 -0.32 -10.11
CA TYR A 109 -4.39 -1.17 -8.95
C TYR A 109 -3.40 -0.55 -7.96
N VAL A 110 -2.28 0.01 -8.44
CA VAL A 110 -1.27 0.64 -7.59
C VAL A 110 -1.84 1.86 -6.86
N ARG A 111 -2.56 2.75 -7.55
CA ARG A 111 -3.20 3.93 -6.94
C ARG A 111 -4.25 3.54 -5.91
N THR A 112 -5.06 2.52 -6.18
CA THR A 112 -6.03 1.98 -5.21
C THR A 112 -5.32 1.38 -4.00
N SER A 113 -4.25 0.62 -4.20
CA SER A 113 -3.43 0.06 -3.12
C SER A 113 -2.82 1.15 -2.23
N ALA A 114 -2.38 2.26 -2.82
CA ALA A 114 -1.87 3.40 -2.06
C ALA A 114 -2.96 4.09 -1.21
N ARG A 115 -4.15 4.29 -1.78
CA ARG A 115 -5.31 4.84 -1.06
C ARG A 115 -5.67 3.99 0.15
N TYR A 116 -5.85 2.68 -0.05
CA TYR A 116 -6.20 1.76 1.03
C TYR A 116 -5.06 1.57 2.03
N GLY A 117 -3.80 1.52 1.58
CA GLY A 117 -2.63 1.49 2.47
C GLY A 117 -2.59 2.69 3.43
N LYS A 118 -2.82 3.91 2.93
CA LYS A 118 -2.91 5.13 3.75
C LYS A 118 -4.08 5.07 4.73
N ALA A 119 -5.26 4.66 4.27
CA ALA A 119 -6.45 4.55 5.12
C ALA A 119 -6.27 3.50 6.23
N ILE A 120 -5.63 2.36 5.93
CA ILE A 120 -5.27 1.33 6.91
C ILE A 120 -4.26 1.89 7.92
N ALA A 121 -3.19 2.56 7.47
CA ALA A 121 -2.20 3.15 8.35
C ALA A 121 -2.82 4.21 9.29
N TYR A 122 -3.71 5.05 8.75
CA TYR A 122 -4.47 6.02 9.53
C TYR A 122 -5.34 5.33 10.59
N GLN A 123 -6.12 4.32 10.20
CA GLN A 123 -6.98 3.56 11.11
C GLN A 123 -6.19 2.84 12.20
N MET A 124 -5.04 2.24 11.87
CA MET A 124 -4.15 1.61 12.85
C MET A 124 -3.61 2.64 13.85
N ARG A 125 -3.20 3.82 13.37
CA ARG A 125 -2.74 4.92 14.22
C ARG A 125 -3.84 5.33 15.19
N GLU A 126 -5.05 5.59 14.70
CA GLU A 126 -6.20 5.95 15.53
C GLU A 126 -6.50 4.89 16.60
N MET A 127 -6.43 3.60 16.25
CA MET A 127 -6.62 2.52 17.22
C MET A 127 -5.52 2.45 18.27
N LEU A 128 -4.27 2.65 17.88
CA LEU A 128 -3.13 2.65 18.80
C LEU A 128 -3.18 3.85 19.75
N THR A 129 -3.58 5.02 19.25
CA THR A 129 -3.63 6.26 20.03
C THR A 129 -4.90 6.41 20.86
N ALA A 130 -5.98 5.70 20.55
CA ALA A 130 -7.28 5.84 21.21
C ALA A 130 -7.22 5.72 22.75
N SER A 131 -6.31 4.90 23.28
CA SER A 131 -6.11 4.71 24.72
C SER A 131 -4.92 5.49 25.29
N MET A 132 -4.21 6.27 24.48
CA MET A 132 -3.01 6.99 24.90
C MET A 132 -3.37 8.35 25.54
N PRO A 133 -2.65 8.76 26.61
CA PRO A 133 -2.68 10.13 27.09
C PRO A 133 -2.37 11.15 25.97
N GLU A 134 -2.95 12.34 26.05
CA GLU A 134 -2.81 13.41 25.02
C GLU A 134 -1.34 13.71 24.68
N GLU A 135 -0.47 13.81 25.68
CA GLU A 135 0.96 14.06 25.48
C GLU A 135 1.66 12.92 24.69
N GLN A 136 1.24 11.67 24.87
CA GLN A 136 1.77 10.54 24.13
C GLN A 136 1.22 10.49 22.70
N ARG A 137 -0.03 10.93 22.50
CA ARG A 137 -0.62 11.05 21.16
C ARG A 137 0.10 12.12 20.33
N GLN A 138 0.35 13.29 20.90
CA GLN A 138 1.07 14.37 20.24
C GLN A 138 2.50 13.95 19.89
N MET A 139 3.23 13.35 20.84
CA MET A 139 4.58 12.82 20.58
C MET A 139 4.59 11.75 19.49
N MET A 140 3.59 10.87 19.46
CA MET A 140 3.48 9.83 18.43
C MET A 140 3.15 10.43 17.05
N GLN A 141 2.30 11.45 16.98
CA GLN A 141 2.01 12.18 15.74
C GLN A 141 3.25 12.89 15.20
N GLU A 142 4.03 13.55 16.06
CA GLU A 142 5.28 14.22 15.69
C GLU A 142 6.34 13.23 15.19
N MET A 143 6.43 12.03 15.80
CA MET A 143 7.39 11.00 15.39
C MET A 143 6.96 10.24 14.13
N SER A 144 5.66 10.01 13.93
CA SER A 144 5.15 9.24 12.78
C SER A 144 4.97 10.07 11.52
N GLY A 145 4.97 11.40 11.64
CA GLY A 145 4.54 12.30 10.58
C GLY A 145 3.02 12.29 10.37
N GLU A 146 2.57 13.17 9.48
CA GLU A 146 1.17 13.28 9.09
C GLU A 146 0.80 12.18 8.07
N ILE A 147 -0.29 11.46 8.34
CA ILE A 147 -0.86 10.49 7.40
C ILE A 147 -2.07 11.16 6.77
N GLU A 148 -1.88 11.73 5.58
CA GLU A 148 -2.97 12.30 4.79
C GLU A 148 -3.71 11.17 4.05
N ALA A 149 -4.83 10.74 4.61
CA ALA A 149 -5.73 9.74 4.03
C ALA A 149 -7.09 10.37 3.67
N ASN A 150 -7.69 9.95 2.56
CA ASN A 150 -9.02 10.41 2.16
C ASN A 150 -10.07 9.93 3.18
N PRO A 151 -10.93 10.81 3.73
CA PRO A 151 -11.96 10.43 4.70
C PRO A 151 -12.92 9.32 4.24
N ALA A 152 -13.24 9.26 2.95
CA ALA A 152 -14.08 8.19 2.39
C ALA A 152 -13.38 6.82 2.48
N ASP A 153 -12.11 6.77 2.08
CA ASP A 153 -11.29 5.54 2.16
C ASP A 153 -11.10 5.09 3.62
N VAL A 154 -10.87 6.04 4.53
CA VAL A 154 -10.80 5.76 5.97
C VAL A 154 -12.10 5.17 6.50
N LYS A 155 -13.25 5.74 6.12
CA LYS A 155 -14.55 5.22 6.51
C LYS A 155 -14.76 3.80 5.99
N LEU A 156 -14.46 3.56 4.71
CA LEU A 156 -14.57 2.24 4.09
C LEU A 156 -13.71 1.19 4.80
N VAL A 157 -12.43 1.51 5.06
CA VAL A 157 -11.48 0.65 5.78
C VAL A 157 -11.98 0.37 7.19
N LYS A 158 -12.49 1.38 7.89
CA LYS A 158 -13.04 1.23 9.24
C LYS A 158 -14.27 0.32 9.25
N ASP A 159 -15.20 0.53 8.32
CA ASP A 159 -16.42 -0.28 8.20
C ASP A 159 -16.11 -1.74 7.84
N ASN A 160 -14.96 -2.01 7.19
CA ASN A 160 -14.51 -3.34 6.78
C ASN A 160 -13.28 -3.87 7.55
N TRP A 161 -12.98 -3.29 8.72
CA TRP A 161 -11.73 -3.57 9.44
C TRP A 161 -11.52 -5.06 9.76
N GLY A 162 -12.60 -5.79 10.05
CA GLY A 162 -12.55 -7.23 10.30
C GLY A 162 -12.06 -8.06 9.10
N LYS A 163 -12.46 -7.68 7.87
CA LYS A 163 -11.98 -8.33 6.63
C LYS A 163 -10.49 -8.06 6.44
N ILE A 164 -10.08 -6.80 6.57
CA ILE A 164 -8.70 -6.36 6.37
C ILE A 164 -7.77 -7.04 7.38
N THR A 165 -8.12 -7.06 8.66
CA THR A 165 -7.32 -7.73 9.70
C THR A 165 -7.24 -9.24 9.52
N THR A 166 -8.32 -9.88 9.04
CA THR A 166 -8.31 -11.31 8.69
C THR A 166 -7.35 -11.58 7.52
N PHE A 167 -7.42 -10.76 6.46
CA PHE A 167 -6.51 -10.84 5.33
C PHE A 167 -5.06 -10.67 5.77
N MET A 168 -4.74 -9.60 6.50
CA MET A 168 -3.38 -9.36 7.01
C MET A 168 -2.89 -10.50 7.90
N SER A 169 -3.73 -11.00 8.81
CA SER A 169 -3.33 -12.08 9.74
C SER A 169 -3.04 -13.40 9.02
N LYS A 170 -3.73 -13.67 7.91
CA LYS A 170 -3.58 -14.90 7.12
C LYS A 170 -2.35 -14.85 6.21
N HIS A 171 -1.93 -13.65 5.80
CA HIS A 171 -1.01 -13.49 4.68
C HIS A 171 0.22 -12.62 4.95
N ILE A 172 0.26 -11.86 6.05
CA ILE A 172 1.41 -11.06 6.47
C ILE A 172 1.96 -11.73 7.73
N GLU A 173 3.21 -12.21 7.68
CA GLU A 173 3.87 -12.78 8.86
C GLU A 173 3.79 -11.79 10.02
N GLN A 174 3.31 -12.27 11.17
CA GLN A 174 2.96 -11.45 12.34
C GLN A 174 4.18 -10.75 12.95
N GLY A 175 4.53 -9.59 12.40
CA GLY A 175 5.34 -8.58 13.06
C GLY A 175 4.44 -7.42 13.50
N ASN A 176 3.78 -7.54 14.65
CA ASN A 176 3.08 -6.45 15.37
C ASN A 176 1.76 -5.91 14.79
N LEU A 177 0.76 -6.75 14.51
CA LEU A 177 -0.63 -6.26 14.41
C LEU A 177 -1.31 -6.31 15.79
N PRO A 178 -1.94 -5.21 16.26
CA PRO A 178 -2.72 -5.24 17.49
C PRO A 178 -3.88 -6.24 17.32
N PRO A 179 -4.21 -7.03 18.37
CA PRO A 179 -5.24 -8.05 18.29
C PRO A 179 -6.58 -7.43 17.90
N ALA A 180 -7.31 -8.10 16.99
CA ALA A 180 -8.69 -7.75 16.67
C ALA A 180 -9.53 -7.80 17.96
N THR A 181 -9.96 -6.64 18.45
CA THR A 181 -10.88 -6.54 19.57
C THR A 181 -12.23 -7.16 19.16
N ARG A 182 -12.60 -8.23 19.86
CA ARG A 182 -13.95 -8.85 19.80
C ARG A 182 -14.95 -8.03 20.60
#